data_AF-A0A2D6FJ62-F1
#
_entry.id   AF-A0A2D6FJ62-F1
#
_cell.length_a   1.000
_cell.length_b   1.000
_cell.length_c   1.000
_cell.angle_alpha   90.00
_cell.angle_beta   90.00
_cell.angle_gamma   90.00
#
_symmetry.space_group_name_H-M   'P 1'
#
loop_
_entity.id
_entity.type
_entity.pdbx_description
1 polymer ?
#
loop_
_entity_poly.entity_id
_entity_poly.type
_entity_poly.pdbx_seq_one_letter_code
_entity_poly.pdbx_strand_id
1 'polypeptide(L)'
;MDVSFFELDEAVADIAKYFERGTSFSFEQLSLAEMYYVDSKQASIFEQRVKHIINSHSSPSDFARDVNRNSKYKKLLGPLALQYSQNGRFPPVTRLPKPSSESLSRRYRNLTPFLLSRVMGKNVSLIGATSSSDEKMWFAASRIDNKGFDCIGYKGEKRTISFSSLNQMGYSQIANSQSNLKKMCMDEFSGAFQVKEIRLLGLYISKEMKPTFERSEFGERLDEFLSIFPDARSIKNTPQPTRGMK
;
A
#
# COMPACT_ATOMS: atom_id res chain seq x y z
N MET A 1 16.43 -35.58 -9.07
CA MET A 1 16.59 -34.13 -8.88
C MET A 1 15.26 -33.54 -9.26
N ASP A 2 14.43 -33.23 -8.26
CA ASP A 2 13.02 -32.89 -8.45
C ASP A 2 12.89 -31.48 -9.01
N VAL A 3 12.62 -31.42 -10.32
CA VAL A 3 12.45 -30.21 -11.14
C VAL A 3 11.29 -29.33 -10.65
N SER A 4 10.46 -29.87 -9.77
CA SER A 4 9.06 -29.53 -9.69
C SER A 4 8.71 -28.44 -8.66
N PHE A 5 9.57 -28.19 -7.67
CA PHE A 5 9.44 -27.02 -6.78
C PHE A 5 10.15 -25.77 -7.34
N PHE A 6 11.19 -25.95 -8.17
CA PHE A 6 11.80 -24.83 -8.89
C PHE A 6 10.79 -24.22 -9.88
N GLU A 7 10.05 -25.08 -10.60
CA GLU A 7 8.93 -24.65 -11.45
C GLU A 7 7.85 -23.89 -10.66
N LEU A 8 7.58 -24.29 -9.41
CA LEU A 8 6.64 -23.58 -8.53
C LEU A 8 7.15 -22.19 -8.17
N ASP A 9 8.38 -22.08 -7.66
CA ASP A 9 8.96 -20.81 -7.25
C ASP A 9 9.09 -19.85 -8.43
N GLU A 10 9.46 -20.33 -9.62
CA GLU A 10 9.45 -19.53 -10.85
C GLU A 10 8.03 -19.10 -11.24
N ALA A 11 7.07 -20.02 -11.23
CA ALA A 11 5.69 -19.73 -11.65
C ALA A 11 4.98 -18.71 -10.75
N VAL A 12 5.38 -18.62 -9.47
CA VAL A 12 4.84 -17.63 -8.52
C VAL A 12 5.72 -16.40 -8.36
N ALA A 13 6.96 -16.40 -8.85
CA ALA A 13 7.91 -15.29 -8.67
C ALA A 13 7.38 -13.95 -9.23
N ASP A 14 6.74 -13.97 -10.40
CA ASP A 14 6.20 -12.75 -11.00
C ASP A 14 5.01 -12.19 -10.23
N ILE A 15 4.18 -13.07 -9.67
CA ILE A 15 3.08 -12.68 -8.78
C ILE A 15 3.65 -12.13 -7.47
N ALA A 16 4.68 -12.78 -6.91
CA ALA A 16 5.36 -12.31 -5.73
C ALA A 16 5.91 -10.89 -5.93
N LYS A 17 6.63 -10.66 -7.04
CA LYS A 17 7.11 -9.32 -7.44
C LYS A 17 5.97 -8.32 -7.59
N TYR A 18 4.82 -8.72 -8.14
CA TYR A 18 3.65 -7.85 -8.27
C TYR A 18 3.16 -7.38 -6.88
N PHE A 19 2.96 -8.30 -5.94
CA PHE A 19 2.51 -7.96 -4.59
C PHE A 19 3.58 -7.17 -3.82
N GLU A 20 4.86 -7.51 -3.94
CA GLU A 20 5.94 -6.79 -3.29
C GLU A 20 6.04 -5.34 -3.77
N ARG A 21 5.93 -5.12 -5.09
CA ARG A 21 5.89 -3.76 -5.67
C ARG A 21 4.65 -2.99 -5.23
N GLY A 22 3.49 -3.64 -5.21
CA GLY A 22 2.21 -3.01 -4.89
C GLY A 22 1.98 -2.73 -3.40
N THR A 23 2.71 -3.40 -2.50
CA THR A 23 2.47 -3.33 -1.06
C THR A 23 3.67 -2.86 -0.25
N SER A 24 4.88 -2.91 -0.82
CA SER A 24 6.15 -2.71 -0.08
C SER A 24 6.38 -3.71 1.06
N PHE A 25 5.53 -4.74 1.19
CA PHE A 25 5.73 -5.89 2.08
C PHE A 25 6.34 -7.04 1.30
N SER A 26 7.19 -7.85 1.96
CA SER A 26 7.68 -9.09 1.37
C SER A 26 6.52 -10.07 1.13
N PHE A 27 6.52 -10.74 -0.01
CA PHE A 27 5.48 -11.69 -0.38
C PHE A 27 5.32 -12.82 0.64
N GLU A 28 6.44 -13.30 1.21
CA GLU A 28 6.46 -14.36 2.22
C GLU A 28 5.75 -14.00 3.52
N GLN A 29 5.54 -12.70 3.76
CA GLN A 29 4.84 -12.22 4.92
C GLN A 29 3.34 -12.10 4.68
N LEU A 30 2.88 -12.07 3.43
CA LEU A 30 1.46 -11.92 3.08
C LEU A 30 0.73 -13.25 3.29
N SER A 31 -0.43 -13.18 3.95
CA SER A 31 -1.39 -14.28 3.94
C SER A 31 -2.22 -14.25 2.65
N LEU A 32 -2.83 -15.38 2.29
CA LEU A 32 -3.75 -15.45 1.14
C LEU A 32 -4.90 -14.42 1.25
N ALA A 33 -5.43 -14.22 2.46
CA ALA A 33 -6.46 -13.20 2.72
C ALA A 33 -5.96 -11.78 2.44
N GLU A 34 -4.70 -11.47 2.79
CA GLU A 34 -4.08 -10.18 2.49
C GLU A 34 -3.79 -10.00 1.00
N MET A 35 -3.43 -11.06 0.29
CA MET A 35 -3.30 -11.02 -1.17
C MET A 35 -4.65 -10.69 -1.83
N TYR A 36 -5.72 -11.35 -1.41
CA TYR A 36 -7.08 -11.06 -1.91
C TYR A 36 -7.56 -9.66 -1.52
N TYR A 37 -7.14 -9.14 -0.37
CA TYR A 37 -7.41 -7.78 0.06
C TYR A 37 -6.74 -6.74 -0.84
N VAL A 38 -5.49 -7.00 -1.22
CA VAL A 38 -4.70 -6.11 -2.09
C VAL A 38 -5.17 -6.19 -3.54
N ASP A 39 -5.29 -7.41 -4.09
CA ASP A 39 -5.69 -7.62 -5.47
C ASP A 39 -6.31 -9.01 -5.64
N SER A 40 -7.65 -9.06 -5.65
CA SER A 40 -8.39 -10.32 -5.76
C SER A 40 -8.14 -11.05 -7.08
N LYS A 41 -7.88 -10.32 -8.17
CA LYS A 41 -7.63 -10.93 -9.48
C LYS A 41 -6.27 -11.63 -9.47
N GLN A 42 -5.23 -10.95 -9.02
CA GLN A 42 -3.88 -11.54 -8.95
C GLN A 42 -3.79 -12.65 -7.90
N ALA A 43 -4.50 -12.50 -6.77
CA ALA A 43 -4.60 -13.57 -5.77
C ALA A 43 -5.31 -14.82 -6.31
N SER A 44 -6.33 -14.65 -7.15
CA SER A 44 -7.01 -15.79 -7.81
C SER A 44 -6.10 -16.47 -8.84
N ILE A 45 -5.35 -15.71 -9.63
CA ILE A 45 -4.36 -16.26 -10.57
C ILE A 45 -3.28 -17.06 -9.82
N PHE A 46 -2.81 -16.52 -8.70
CA PHE A 46 -1.87 -17.22 -7.81
C PHE A 46 -2.42 -18.57 -7.36
N GLU A 47 -3.63 -18.57 -6.79
CA GLU A 47 -4.29 -19.78 -6.31
C GLU A 47 -4.45 -20.83 -7.42
N GLN A 48 -4.88 -20.41 -8.62
CA GLN A 48 -5.02 -21.29 -9.77
C GLN A 48 -3.69 -21.90 -10.22
N ARG A 49 -2.60 -21.12 -10.24
CA ARG A 49 -1.27 -21.61 -10.60
C ARG A 49 -0.75 -22.63 -9.59
N VAL A 50 -0.82 -22.31 -8.29
CA VAL A 50 -0.39 -23.24 -7.24
C VAL A 50 -1.22 -24.52 -7.29
N LYS A 51 -2.54 -24.41 -7.50
CA LYS A 51 -3.43 -25.57 -7.68
C LYS A 51 -3.02 -26.45 -8.86
N HIS A 52 -2.77 -25.83 -10.01
CA HIS A 52 -2.36 -26.56 -11.21
C HIS A 52 -1.07 -27.35 -10.97
N ILE A 53 -0.08 -26.71 -10.35
CA ILE A 53 1.22 -27.33 -10.08
C ILE A 53 1.08 -28.48 -9.07
N ILE A 54 0.31 -28.31 -7.99
CA ILE A 54 0.04 -29.40 -7.04
C ILE A 54 -0.60 -30.61 -7.75
N ASN A 55 -1.57 -30.36 -8.64
CA ASN A 55 -2.27 -31.45 -9.34
C ASN A 55 -1.41 -32.14 -10.42
N SER A 56 -0.41 -31.45 -10.96
CA SER A 56 0.54 -32.03 -11.92
C SER A 56 1.61 -32.91 -11.24
N HIS A 57 1.65 -32.96 -9.91
CA HIS A 57 2.54 -33.85 -9.16
C HIS A 57 1.93 -35.22 -8.92
N SER A 58 2.77 -36.25 -8.96
CA SER A 58 2.40 -37.65 -8.71
C SER A 58 1.78 -37.88 -7.32
N SER A 59 2.18 -37.05 -6.34
CA SER A 59 1.73 -37.13 -4.95
C SER A 59 1.64 -35.73 -4.34
N PRO A 60 0.43 -35.24 -4.04
CA PRO A 60 0.23 -33.94 -3.39
C PRO A 60 0.93 -33.83 -2.03
N SER A 61 1.05 -34.95 -1.31
CA SER A 61 1.71 -35.01 0.00
C SER A 61 3.23 -34.86 -0.10
N ASP A 62 3.84 -35.50 -1.12
CA ASP A 62 5.27 -35.35 -1.37
C ASP A 62 5.58 -33.92 -1.83
N PHE A 63 4.76 -33.35 -2.71
CA PHE A 63 4.85 -31.95 -3.10
C PHE A 63 4.78 -30.99 -1.90
N ALA A 64 3.81 -31.19 -1.00
CA ALA A 64 3.69 -30.34 0.19
C ALA A 64 4.93 -30.42 1.09
N ARG A 65 5.52 -31.61 1.24
CA ARG A 65 6.77 -31.80 2.00
C ARG A 65 7.94 -31.07 1.33
N ASP A 66 8.04 -31.15 0.01
CA ASP A 66 9.15 -30.57 -0.74
C ASP A 66 9.06 -29.04 -0.78
N VAL A 67 7.87 -28.48 -0.95
CA VAL A 67 7.62 -27.03 -0.80
C VAL A 67 8.03 -26.55 0.58
N ASN A 68 7.64 -27.25 1.66
CA ASN A 68 7.98 -26.86 3.03
C ASN A 68 9.49 -26.88 3.31
N ARG A 69 10.25 -27.75 2.63
CA ARG A 69 11.71 -27.87 2.82
C ARG A 69 12.49 -26.90 1.95
N ASN A 70 12.13 -26.80 0.67
CA ASN A 70 13.01 -26.27 -0.37
C ASN A 70 12.52 -24.95 -0.99
N SER A 71 11.23 -24.61 -0.91
CA SER A 71 10.71 -23.38 -1.52
C SER A 71 11.20 -22.13 -0.77
N LYS A 72 11.55 -21.10 -1.54
CA LYS A 72 11.78 -19.75 -1.01
C LYS A 72 10.51 -19.21 -0.34
N TYR A 73 9.36 -19.48 -0.92
CA TYR A 73 8.05 -18.99 -0.47
C TYR A 73 7.34 -19.95 0.49
N LYS A 74 8.07 -20.88 1.13
CA LYS A 74 7.52 -21.93 2.01
C LYS A 74 6.59 -21.44 3.12
N LYS A 75 6.76 -20.21 3.63
CA LYS A 75 5.88 -19.65 4.67
C LYS A 75 4.44 -19.47 4.20
N LEU A 76 4.27 -19.09 2.93
CA LEU A 76 2.97 -18.94 2.31
C LEU A 76 2.54 -20.23 1.60
N LEU A 77 3.42 -20.80 0.78
CA LEU A 77 3.09 -21.97 -0.04
C LEU A 77 2.96 -23.26 0.77
N GLY A 78 3.76 -23.42 1.82
CA GLY A 78 3.78 -24.63 2.64
C GLY A 78 2.43 -24.96 3.28
N PRO A 79 1.81 -24.02 4.01
CA PRO A 79 0.46 -24.21 4.57
C PRO A 79 -0.60 -24.47 3.50
N LEU A 80 -0.53 -23.77 2.36
CA LEU A 80 -1.48 -23.92 1.26
C LEU A 80 -1.37 -25.30 0.60
N ALA A 81 -0.16 -25.73 0.30
CA ALA A 81 0.12 -27.04 -0.30
C ALA A 81 -0.28 -28.17 0.65
N LEU A 82 0.01 -28.04 1.95
CA LEU A 82 -0.36 -29.04 2.96
C LEU A 82 -1.88 -29.16 3.11
N GLN A 83 -2.59 -28.05 3.19
CA GLN A 83 -4.04 -28.09 3.35
C GLN A 83 -4.72 -28.65 2.10
N TYR A 84 -4.22 -28.31 0.92
CA TYR A 84 -4.71 -28.86 -0.34
C TYR A 84 -4.40 -30.35 -0.47
N SER A 85 -3.21 -30.80 -0.07
CA SER A 85 -2.87 -32.23 -0.12
C SER A 85 -3.74 -33.08 0.82
N GLN A 86 -4.12 -32.53 1.97
CA GLN A 86 -4.97 -33.22 2.96
C GLN A 86 -6.45 -33.21 2.58
N ASN A 87 -6.96 -32.10 2.05
CA ASN A 87 -8.41 -31.88 1.90
C ASN A 87 -8.87 -31.71 0.44
N GLY A 88 -7.95 -31.73 -0.54
CA GLY A 88 -8.22 -31.47 -1.95
C GLY A 88 -8.69 -30.04 -2.26
N ARG A 89 -8.57 -29.11 -1.30
CA ARG A 89 -9.11 -27.75 -1.38
C ARG A 89 -8.19 -26.73 -0.71
N PHE A 90 -8.14 -25.52 -1.27
CA PHE A 90 -7.47 -24.38 -0.64
C PHE A 90 -8.23 -23.93 0.62
N PRO A 91 -7.54 -23.31 1.60
CA PRO A 91 -8.22 -22.68 2.72
C PRO A 91 -9.27 -21.67 2.24
N PRO A 92 -10.44 -21.61 2.89
CA PRO A 92 -11.40 -20.56 2.62
C PRO A 92 -10.77 -19.20 2.93
N VAL A 93 -10.93 -18.26 2.01
CA VAL A 93 -10.36 -16.92 2.15
C VAL A 93 -11.34 -16.02 2.91
N THR A 94 -10.95 -15.59 4.11
CA THR A 94 -11.70 -14.58 4.85
C THR A 94 -11.50 -13.21 4.22
N ARG A 95 -12.59 -12.54 3.82
CA ARG A 95 -12.52 -11.16 3.31
C ARG A 95 -12.11 -10.20 4.42
N LEU A 96 -11.03 -9.46 4.20
CA LEU A 96 -10.55 -8.45 5.13
C LEU A 96 -11.26 -7.12 4.85
N PRO A 97 -11.74 -6.40 5.88
CA PRO A 97 -12.46 -5.15 5.70
C PRO A 97 -11.50 -4.02 5.28
N LYS A 98 -11.91 -3.19 4.32
CA LYS A 98 -11.22 -1.94 3.99
C LYS A 98 -11.63 -0.83 4.96
N PRO A 99 -10.71 0.02 5.43
CA PRO A 99 -11.07 1.16 6.27
C PRO A 99 -11.91 2.16 5.46
N SER A 100 -12.99 2.67 6.07
CA SER A 100 -13.78 3.76 5.49
C SER A 100 -13.08 5.11 5.68
N SER A 101 -13.45 6.12 4.88
CA SER A 101 -12.91 7.48 5.07
C SER A 101 -13.20 8.05 6.46
N GLU A 102 -14.35 7.72 7.05
CA GLU A 102 -14.69 8.09 8.44
C GLU A 102 -13.80 7.39 9.46
N SER A 103 -13.49 6.10 9.24
CA SER A 103 -12.56 5.37 10.11
C SER A 103 -11.15 5.95 10.03
N LEU A 104 -10.71 6.33 8.83
CA LEU A 104 -9.42 6.99 8.62
C LEU A 104 -9.33 8.35 9.33
N SER A 105 -10.40 9.16 9.27
CA SER A 105 -10.42 10.50 9.86
C SER A 105 -10.61 10.55 11.36
N ARG A 106 -11.18 9.49 11.98
CA ARG A 106 -11.41 9.43 13.42
C ARG A 106 -10.47 8.44 14.10
N ARG A 107 -10.63 7.15 13.80
CA ARG A 107 -9.87 6.07 14.45
C ARG A 107 -8.41 6.15 14.08
N TYR A 108 -8.07 6.27 12.79
CA TYR A 108 -6.68 6.20 12.31
C TYR A 108 -6.03 7.57 12.07
N ARG A 109 -6.55 8.64 12.70
CA ARG A 109 -6.13 10.02 12.44
C ARG A 109 -4.62 10.27 12.63
N ASN A 110 -4.03 9.64 13.66
CA ASN A 110 -2.59 9.78 13.97
C ASN A 110 -1.75 8.67 13.31
N LEU A 111 -2.30 7.46 13.22
CA LEU A 111 -1.62 6.31 12.64
C LEU A 111 -1.41 6.47 11.12
N THR A 112 -2.38 7.04 10.41
CA THR A 112 -2.32 7.17 8.94
C THR A 112 -1.16 8.07 8.47
N PRO A 113 -1.00 9.31 9.00
CA PRO A 113 0.16 10.15 8.69
C PRO A 113 1.50 9.47 8.99
N PHE A 114 1.60 8.80 10.14
CA PHE A 114 2.80 8.06 10.53
C PHE A 114 3.15 6.96 9.53
N LEU A 115 2.17 6.11 9.17
CA LEU A 115 2.38 5.01 8.24
C LEU A 115 2.69 5.51 6.82
N LEU A 116 2.04 6.58 6.36
CA LEU A 116 2.37 7.23 5.08
C LEU A 116 3.85 7.65 5.05
N SER A 117 4.35 8.31 6.10
CA SER A 117 5.77 8.72 6.21
C SER A 117 6.76 7.55 6.28
N ARG A 118 6.28 6.33 6.57
CA ARG A 118 7.08 5.11 6.56
C ARG A 118 7.05 4.41 5.22
N VAL A 119 5.86 4.22 4.65
CA VAL A 119 5.65 3.52 3.37
C VAL A 119 6.23 4.31 2.20
N MET A 120 6.11 5.63 2.22
CA MET A 120 6.56 6.52 1.13
C MET A 120 7.97 7.07 1.36
N GLY A 121 8.55 6.81 2.53
CA GLY A 121 9.96 7.08 2.84
C GLY A 121 10.38 8.52 2.55
N LYS A 122 11.38 8.70 1.68
CA LYS A 122 11.99 10.01 1.39
C LYS A 122 11.04 11.02 0.73
N ASN A 123 9.96 10.56 0.11
CA ASN A 123 9.01 11.44 -0.59
C ASN A 123 8.00 12.10 0.36
N VAL A 124 7.89 11.62 1.61
CA VAL A 124 6.88 12.08 2.56
C VAL A 124 7.48 12.24 3.94
N SER A 125 7.43 13.48 4.44
CA SER A 125 7.82 13.84 5.80
C SER A 125 6.62 13.88 6.72
N LEU A 126 6.86 13.67 8.01
CA LEU A 126 5.83 13.85 9.04
C LEU A 126 5.88 15.29 9.55
N ILE A 127 4.73 15.94 9.66
CA ILE A 127 4.56 17.25 10.28
C ILE A 127 3.65 17.09 11.49
N GLY A 128 4.05 17.69 12.61
CA GLY A 128 3.22 17.84 13.80
C GLY A 128 2.83 19.30 14.01
N ALA A 129 1.62 19.54 14.48
CA ALA A 129 1.17 20.82 14.99
C ALA A 129 0.57 20.64 16.38
N THR A 130 0.74 21.62 17.26
CA THR A 130 0.25 21.57 18.64
C THR A 130 -0.51 22.85 19.01
N SER A 131 -1.62 22.68 19.72
CA SER A 131 -2.40 23.79 20.27
C SER A 131 -1.86 24.25 21.63
N SER A 132 -2.39 25.37 22.13
CA SER A 132 -2.11 25.84 23.50
C SER A 132 -2.61 24.88 24.59
N SER A 133 -3.54 23.97 24.27
CA SER A 133 -4.04 22.92 25.17
C SER A 133 -3.29 21.59 25.03
N ASP A 134 -2.13 21.59 24.37
CA ASP A 134 -1.31 20.40 24.06
C ASP A 134 -2.00 19.35 23.16
N GLU A 135 -3.11 19.72 22.51
CA GLU A 135 -3.72 18.88 21.46
C GLU A 135 -2.79 18.85 20.25
N LYS A 136 -2.51 17.64 19.73
CA LYS A 136 -1.59 17.44 18.61
C LYS A 136 -2.34 17.00 17.36
N MET A 137 -1.96 17.58 16.22
CA MET A 137 -2.35 17.15 14.89
C MET A 137 -1.14 16.67 14.10
N TRP A 138 -1.33 15.60 13.33
CA TRP A 138 -0.27 14.97 12.55
C TRP A 138 -0.65 14.95 11.07
N PHE A 139 0.32 15.26 10.22
CA PHE A 139 0.15 15.30 8.78
C PHE A 139 1.31 14.59 8.07
N ALA A 140 0.99 13.85 7.01
CA ALA A 140 1.98 13.36 6.06
C ALA A 140 2.11 14.39 4.94
N ALA A 141 3.31 14.94 4.75
CA ALA A 141 3.56 16.05 3.83
C ALA A 141 4.58 15.66 2.76
N SER A 142 4.25 15.97 1.50
CA SER A 142 5.11 15.73 0.33
C SER A 142 6.02 16.90 -0.01
N ARG A 143 5.59 18.12 0.34
CA ARG A 143 6.35 19.36 0.16
C ARG A 143 6.12 20.27 1.35
N ILE A 144 7.16 20.99 1.75
CA ILE A 144 7.12 21.98 2.84
C ILE A 144 7.86 23.22 2.35
N ASP A 145 7.25 24.40 2.48
CA ASP A 145 7.90 25.68 2.24
C ASP A 145 7.65 26.64 3.42
N ASN A 146 7.88 27.94 3.24
CA ASN A 146 7.69 28.94 4.29
C ASN A 146 6.23 29.37 4.49
N LYS A 147 5.33 29.07 3.55
CA LYS A 147 3.91 29.44 3.60
C LYS A 147 3.04 28.29 4.07
N GLY A 148 3.46 27.04 3.82
CA GLY A 148 2.69 25.87 4.19
C GLY A 148 3.33 24.55 3.74
N PHE A 149 2.47 23.57 3.58
CA PHE A 149 2.86 22.22 3.15
C PHE A 149 1.75 21.53 2.37
N ASP A 150 2.15 20.61 1.51
CA ASP A 150 1.24 19.77 0.75
C ASP A 150 1.04 18.44 1.46
N CYS A 151 -0.12 18.28 2.10
CA CYS A 151 -0.47 17.09 2.85
C CYS A 151 -1.16 16.03 1.99
N ILE A 152 -1.07 14.78 2.43
CA ILE A 152 -1.74 13.63 1.82
C ILE A 152 -3.01 13.34 2.60
N GLY A 153 -4.16 13.53 1.97
CA GLY A 153 -5.48 13.22 2.50
C GLY A 153 -5.77 11.71 2.54
N TYR A 154 -6.88 11.33 3.17
CA TYR A 154 -7.23 9.94 3.45
C TYR A 154 -7.53 9.09 2.20
N LYS A 155 -7.73 9.69 1.03
CA LYS A 155 -7.86 8.97 -0.24
C LYS A 155 -6.57 9.01 -1.07
N GLY A 156 -5.48 9.52 -0.50
CA GLY A 156 -4.22 9.76 -1.21
C GLY A 156 -4.23 11.04 -2.03
N GLU A 157 -5.27 11.87 -1.92
CA GLU A 157 -5.32 13.15 -2.62
C GLU A 157 -4.38 14.17 -1.95
N LYS A 158 -3.78 15.03 -2.74
CA LYS A 158 -2.92 16.10 -2.24
C LYS A 158 -3.77 17.33 -1.86
N ARG A 159 -3.47 17.94 -0.71
CA ARG A 159 -4.08 19.21 -0.28
C ARG A 159 -3.04 20.14 0.32
N THR A 160 -3.03 21.39 -0.09
CA THR A 160 -2.16 22.41 0.49
C THR A 160 -2.77 22.96 1.78
N ILE A 161 -2.00 22.97 2.86
CA ILE A 161 -2.35 23.58 4.15
C ILE A 161 -1.38 24.73 4.40
N SER A 162 -1.92 25.94 4.59
CA SER A 162 -1.10 27.09 4.97
C SER A 162 -0.82 27.11 6.47
N PHE A 163 0.38 27.55 6.87
CA PHE A 163 0.69 27.75 8.29
C PHE A 163 -0.17 28.83 8.93
N SER A 164 -0.57 29.85 8.16
CA SER A 164 -1.53 30.87 8.61
C SER A 164 -2.88 30.26 9.00
N SER A 165 -3.39 29.29 8.24
CA SER A 165 -4.64 28.61 8.56
C SER A 165 -4.53 27.77 9.84
N LEU A 166 -3.39 27.07 10.04
CA LEU A 166 -3.15 26.34 11.29
C LEU A 166 -3.10 27.29 12.50
N ASN A 167 -2.39 28.41 12.37
CA ASN A 167 -2.29 29.41 13.42
C ASN A 167 -3.67 30.01 13.76
N GLN A 168 -4.51 30.28 12.76
CA GLN A 168 -5.88 30.76 12.96
C GLN A 168 -6.76 29.74 13.69
N MET A 169 -6.48 28.44 13.52
CA MET A 169 -7.14 27.37 14.28
C MET A 169 -6.54 27.15 15.67
N GLY A 170 -5.56 27.97 16.08
CA GLY A 170 -4.89 27.87 17.39
C GLY A 170 -3.76 26.85 17.44
N TYR A 171 -3.26 26.39 16.29
CA TYR A 171 -2.19 25.39 16.19
C TYR A 171 -0.88 26.01 15.71
N SER A 172 0.21 25.67 16.37
CA SER A 172 1.57 26.04 15.98
C SER A 172 2.35 24.80 15.54
N GLN A 173 3.27 24.96 14.59
CA GLN A 173 4.08 23.83 14.12
C GLN A 173 5.04 23.34 15.20
N ILE A 174 5.14 22.02 15.37
CA ILE A 174 6.15 21.40 16.24
C ILE A 174 7.50 21.42 15.50
N ALA A 175 8.40 22.30 15.92
CA ALA A 175 9.74 22.40 15.37
C ALA A 175 10.65 21.30 15.95
N ASN A 176 10.78 20.16 15.26
CA ASN A 176 11.62 19.05 15.70
C ASN A 176 12.18 18.24 14.51
N SER A 177 13.17 17.39 14.77
CA SER A 177 13.72 16.48 13.76
C SER A 177 12.71 15.41 13.36
N GLN A 178 12.82 14.88 12.14
CA GLN A 178 11.91 13.84 11.64
C GLN A 178 11.91 12.57 12.52
N SER A 179 13.05 12.20 13.10
CA SER A 179 13.12 11.07 14.03
C SER A 179 12.32 11.32 15.31
N ASN A 180 12.40 12.53 15.85
CA ASN A 180 11.68 12.91 17.06
C ASN A 180 10.18 13.06 16.80
N LEU A 181 9.79 13.67 15.68
CA LEU A 181 8.37 13.76 15.27
C LEU A 181 7.76 12.36 15.11
N LYS A 182 8.48 11.42 14.48
CA LYS A 182 8.03 10.04 14.34
C LYS A 182 7.85 9.36 15.71
N LYS A 183 8.78 9.59 16.64
CA LYS A 183 8.67 9.06 18.01
C LYS A 183 7.45 9.63 18.73
N MET A 184 7.31 10.96 18.76
CA MET A 184 6.18 11.65 19.40
C MET A 184 4.83 11.21 18.82
N CYS A 185 4.72 11.10 17.49
CA CYS A 185 3.52 10.64 16.84
C CYS A 185 3.20 9.19 17.19
N MET A 186 4.22 8.32 17.26
CA MET A 186 4.06 6.92 17.67
C MET A 186 3.59 6.79 19.11
N ASP A 187 4.10 7.63 20.01
CA ASP A 187 3.72 7.62 21.42
C ASP A 187 2.22 7.95 21.61
N GLU A 188 1.65 8.83 20.77
CA GLU A 188 0.22 9.22 20.77
C GLU A 188 -0.75 8.08 20.43
N PHE A 189 -0.29 7.03 19.75
CA PHE A 189 -1.12 5.87 19.42
C PHE A 189 -0.54 4.53 19.89
N SER A 190 0.54 4.57 20.68
CA SER A 190 1.20 3.38 21.18
C SER A 190 0.21 2.58 22.03
N GLY A 191 0.07 1.28 21.73
CA GLY A 191 -0.88 0.39 22.40
C GLY A 191 -2.35 0.56 22.00
N ALA A 192 -2.71 1.56 21.19
CA ALA A 192 -4.10 1.77 20.75
C ALA A 192 -4.54 0.85 19.60
N PHE A 193 -3.59 0.22 18.91
CA PHE A 193 -3.84 -0.60 17.73
C PHE A 193 -3.19 -1.97 17.81
N GLN A 194 -3.90 -3.00 17.38
CA GLN A 194 -3.33 -4.34 17.22
C GLN A 194 -2.39 -4.37 16.01
N VAL A 195 -1.36 -5.23 16.08
CA VAL A 195 -0.40 -5.42 14.97
C VAL A 195 -1.10 -5.72 13.64
N LYS A 196 -2.17 -6.52 13.68
CA LYS A 196 -2.98 -6.84 12.50
C LYS A 196 -3.63 -5.58 11.89
N GLU A 197 -4.12 -4.66 12.70
CA GLU A 197 -4.75 -3.42 12.22
C GLU A 197 -3.73 -2.50 11.56
N ILE A 198 -2.58 -2.30 12.20
CA ILE A 198 -1.46 -1.51 11.66
C ILE A 198 -1.05 -2.06 10.29
N ARG A 199 -0.96 -3.39 10.19
CA ARG A 199 -0.61 -4.09 8.96
C ARG A 199 -1.65 -3.90 7.86
N LEU A 200 -2.95 -4.08 8.16
CA LEU A 200 -4.03 -3.87 7.19
C LEU A 200 -4.08 -2.43 6.68
N LEU A 201 -3.86 -1.46 7.57
CA LEU A 201 -3.79 -0.06 7.18
C LEU A 201 -2.55 0.23 6.31
N GLY A 202 -1.40 -0.38 6.61
CA GLY A 202 -0.21 -0.30 5.76
C GLY A 202 -0.45 -0.86 4.34
N LEU A 203 -1.17 -1.99 4.24
CA LEU A 203 -1.58 -2.55 2.94
C LEU A 203 -2.55 -1.61 2.20
N TYR A 204 -3.52 -1.03 2.91
CA TYR A 204 -4.45 -0.04 2.35
C TYR A 204 -3.71 1.17 1.79
N ILE A 205 -2.80 1.76 2.58
CA ILE A 205 -1.97 2.90 2.18
C ILE A 205 -1.19 2.56 0.91
N SER A 206 -0.54 1.40 0.88
CA SER A 206 0.33 1.01 -0.23
C SER A 206 -0.44 0.77 -1.53
N LYS A 207 -1.66 0.23 -1.45
CA LYS A 207 -2.44 -0.14 -2.64
C LYS A 207 -3.39 0.96 -3.13
N GLU A 208 -3.96 1.76 -2.23
CA GLU A 208 -5.02 2.72 -2.57
C GLU A 208 -4.48 4.15 -2.53
N MET A 209 -3.87 4.55 -1.41
CA MET A 209 -3.46 5.95 -1.20
C MET A 209 -2.20 6.30 -1.97
N LYS A 210 -1.18 5.43 -1.94
CA LYS A 210 0.11 5.69 -2.58
C LYS A 210 -0.01 5.85 -4.11
N PRO A 211 -0.68 4.95 -4.85
CA PRO A 211 -0.81 5.13 -6.29
C PRO A 211 -1.64 6.36 -6.66
N THR A 212 -2.63 6.73 -5.84
CA THR A 212 -3.42 7.95 -6.04
C THR A 212 -2.54 9.19 -5.90
N PHE A 213 -1.73 9.23 -4.86
CA PHE A 213 -0.75 10.29 -4.64
C PHE A 213 0.29 10.36 -5.77
N GLU A 214 0.90 9.24 -6.15
CA GLU A 214 1.90 9.19 -7.23
C GLU A 214 1.33 9.65 -8.58
N ARG A 215 0.07 9.29 -8.88
CA ARG A 215 -0.63 9.81 -10.07
C ARG A 215 -0.85 11.31 -10.00
N SER A 216 -1.16 11.85 -8.82
CA SER A 216 -1.32 13.30 -8.64
C SER A 216 0.01 14.05 -8.84
N GLU A 217 1.12 13.54 -8.28
CA GLU A 217 2.45 14.12 -8.52
C GLU A 217 2.87 14.04 -9.99
N PHE A 218 2.59 12.92 -10.66
CA PHE A 218 2.90 12.77 -12.08
C PHE A 218 2.10 13.76 -12.94
N GLY A 219 0.81 13.93 -12.63
CA GLY A 219 -0.05 14.92 -13.29
C GLY A 219 0.50 16.34 -13.14
N GLU A 220 0.88 16.74 -11.92
CA GLU A 220 1.46 18.06 -11.66
C GLU A 220 2.78 18.27 -12.41
N ARG A 221 3.70 17.29 -12.38
CA ARG A 221 4.99 17.39 -13.10
C ARG A 221 4.79 17.46 -14.62
N LEU A 222 3.81 16.72 -15.15
CA LEU A 222 3.47 16.78 -16.55
C LEU A 222 2.90 18.15 -16.91
N ASP A 223 2.00 18.70 -16.11
CA ASP A 223 1.43 20.02 -16.36
C ASP A 223 2.48 21.15 -16.22
N GLU A 224 3.44 21.02 -15.30
CA GLU A 224 4.61 21.91 -15.17
C GLU A 224 5.51 21.80 -16.40
N PHE A 225 5.85 20.59 -16.84
CA PHE A 225 6.61 20.38 -18.07
C PHE A 225 5.90 20.99 -19.29
N LEU A 226 4.60 20.73 -19.44
CA LEU A 226 3.79 21.30 -20.53
C LEU A 226 3.58 22.81 -20.42
N SER A 227 3.77 23.41 -19.23
CA SER A 227 3.75 24.87 -19.09
C SER A 227 4.93 25.56 -19.78
N ILE A 228 6.04 24.83 -19.97
CA ILE A 228 7.25 25.29 -20.67
C ILE A 228 7.06 25.16 -22.20
N PHE A 229 6.06 24.39 -22.66
CA PHE A 229 5.72 24.21 -24.07
C PHE A 229 4.27 24.69 -24.34
N PRO A 230 4.05 26.01 -24.51
CA PRO A 230 2.70 26.58 -24.63
C PRO A 230 1.83 25.92 -25.70
N ASP A 231 2.42 25.51 -26.81
CA ASP A 231 1.74 24.90 -27.96
C ASP A 231 1.25 23.46 -27.69
N ALA A 232 1.78 22.77 -26.68
CA ALA A 232 1.38 21.39 -26.36
C ALA A 232 0.03 21.32 -25.60
N ARG A 233 -0.44 22.43 -25.02
CA ARG A 233 -1.75 22.49 -24.32
C ARG A 233 -2.94 22.39 -25.28
N SER A 234 -2.77 22.76 -26.55
CA SER A 234 -3.80 22.69 -27.60
C SER A 234 -4.28 21.27 -27.91
N ILE A 235 -3.46 20.25 -27.62
CA ILE A 235 -3.73 18.85 -27.99
C ILE A 235 -4.72 18.17 -27.02
N LYS A 236 -4.83 18.66 -25.77
CA LYS A 236 -5.79 18.11 -24.78
C LYS A 236 -7.26 18.41 -25.12
N ASN A 237 -7.52 19.41 -25.97
CA ASN A 237 -8.88 19.86 -26.32
C ASN A 237 -9.32 19.47 -27.74
N THR A 238 -8.55 18.65 -28.46
CA THR A 238 -8.98 18.19 -29.78
C THR A 238 -10.04 17.11 -29.61
N PRO A 239 -11.28 17.30 -30.11
CA PRO A 239 -12.28 16.23 -30.11
C PRO A 239 -11.70 15.02 -30.85
N GLN A 240 -11.82 13.83 -30.25
CA GLN A 240 -11.49 12.61 -30.97
C GLN A 240 -12.32 12.56 -32.26
N PRO A 241 -11.71 12.31 -33.44
CA PRO A 241 -12.48 12.11 -34.64
C PRO A 241 -13.39 10.90 -34.42
N THR A 242 -14.70 11.15 -34.52
CA THR A 242 -15.70 10.09 -34.60
C THR A 242 -15.26 9.14 -35.71
N ARG A 243 -15.00 7.88 -35.35
CA ARG A 243 -14.76 6.82 -36.33
C ARG A 243 -15.98 6.78 -37.25
N GLY A 244 -15.83 7.31 -38.45
CA GLY A 244 -16.78 7.12 -39.53
C GLY A 244 -16.89 5.62 -39.80
N MET A 245 -18.08 5.08 -39.61
CA MET A 245 -18.47 3.79 -40.16
C MET A 245 -18.38 3.89 -41.69
N LYS A 246 -17.60 2.98 -42.27
CA LYS A 246 -17.85 2.42 -43.60
C LYS A 246 -17.84 0.91 -43.44
#